data_AF-A0A1J5RXV9-F1
#
_entry.id   AF-A0A1J5RXV9-F1
#
_cell.length_a   1.000
_cell.length_b   1.000
_cell.length_c   1.000
_cell.angle_alpha   90.00
_cell.angle_beta   90.00
_cell.angle_gamma   90.00
#
_symmetry.space_group_name_H-M   'P 1'
#
loop_
_entity.id
_entity.type
_entity.pdbx_description
1 polymer ?
#
loop_
_entity_poly.entity_id
_entity_poly.type
_entity_poly.pdbx_seq_one_letter_code
_entity_poly.pdbx_strand_id
1 'polypeptide(L)'
;MSSLDSSFKVAYVPNPYLEPQSLLMVLAEELGVTLPSKVTQHALLNALTHSLLDFARNGIKVVVCLDEVQAMPIETLEALRLLSNLETEKRKLLQVVIFGQPELEEKLNHASIRQLKQRITFDYKLDQLTRDEMQYYLNHRLVVAGYQGSRMFSHNALALLYLKSKGVPRLVNILAHKALLATYGKGRHQVGLSDVHAASADTQSVASIWKKLQLSGLSLVVFASLFISVFVVAWLLYLKK
;
A
#
# COMPACT_ATOMS: atom_id res chain seq x y z
N MET A 1 -9.75 10.89 -6.27
CA MET A 1 -10.87 11.56 -5.56
C MET A 1 -11.72 12.44 -6.49
N SER A 2 -11.18 12.90 -7.62
CA SER A 2 -11.90 13.66 -8.67
C SER A 2 -12.96 12.88 -9.47
N SER A 3 -13.21 11.61 -9.14
CA SER A 3 -14.15 10.74 -9.85
C SER A 3 -15.37 10.33 -9.00
N LEU A 4 -15.47 10.81 -7.76
CA LEU A 4 -16.64 10.59 -6.91
C LEU A 4 -17.66 11.71 -7.18
N ASP A 5 -18.93 11.35 -7.31
CA ASP A 5 -20.00 12.32 -7.50
C ASP A 5 -20.26 13.13 -6.21
N SER A 6 -21.13 14.13 -6.30
CA SER A 6 -21.51 15.00 -5.18
C SER A 6 -22.25 14.29 -4.04
N SER A 7 -22.60 13.00 -4.18
CA SER A 7 -23.22 12.20 -3.11
C SER A 7 -22.19 11.70 -2.09
N PHE A 8 -20.90 11.95 -2.31
CA PHE A 8 -19.85 11.57 -1.37
C PHE A 8 -19.17 12.80 -0.74
N LYS A 9 -18.99 12.73 0.57
CA LYS A 9 -18.07 13.60 1.31
C LYS A 9 -16.89 12.75 1.73
N VAL A 10 -15.68 13.14 1.33
CA VAL A 10 -14.48 12.38 1.65
C VAL A 10 -13.58 13.21 2.55
N ALA A 11 -13.11 12.61 3.64
CA ALA A 11 -12.04 13.12 4.47
C ALA A 11 -10.78 12.29 4.21
N TYR A 12 -9.67 12.95 3.86
CA TYR A 12 -8.40 12.27 3.59
C TYR A 12 -7.38 12.64 4.67
N VAL A 13 -6.87 11.64 5.39
CA VAL A 13 -5.89 11.84 6.46
C VAL A 13 -4.58 11.17 6.04
N PRO A 14 -3.65 11.92 5.44
CA PRO A 14 -2.31 11.41 5.14
C PRO A 14 -1.48 11.35 6.42
N ASN A 15 -0.73 10.25 6.61
CA ASN A 15 0.27 10.10 7.67
C ASN A 15 -0.23 10.45 9.10
N PRO A 16 -1.15 9.64 9.66
CA PRO A 16 -1.76 9.89 10.95
C PRO A 16 -0.87 9.41 12.11
N TYR A 17 0.31 10.00 12.26
CA TYR A 17 1.02 9.91 13.54
C TYR A 17 0.35 10.85 14.57
N LEU A 18 -0.87 10.49 14.95
CA LEU A 18 -1.78 11.33 15.70
C LEU A 18 -2.28 10.57 16.93
N GLU A 19 -2.45 11.31 18.02
CA GLU A 19 -3.21 10.85 19.18
C GLU A 19 -4.72 10.74 18.84
N PRO A 20 -5.50 9.97 19.61
CA PRO A 20 -6.92 9.76 19.36
C PRO A 20 -7.73 11.05 19.18
N GLN A 21 -7.49 12.05 20.03
CA GLN A 21 -8.20 13.32 19.96
C GLN A 21 -7.83 14.12 18.71
N SER A 22 -6.54 14.10 18.32
CA SER A 22 -6.04 14.77 17.12
C SER A 22 -6.64 14.19 15.84
N LEU A 23 -6.80 12.86 15.78
CA LEU A 23 -7.50 12.22 14.67
C LEU A 23 -8.94 12.76 14.52
N LEU A 24 -9.68 12.85 15.62
CA LEU A 24 -11.05 13.37 15.59
C LEU A 24 -11.12 14.84 15.16
N MET A 25 -10.15 15.66 15.57
CA MET A 25 -10.08 17.07 15.17
C MET A 25 -9.81 17.21 13.67
N VAL A 26 -8.85 16.45 13.14
CA VAL A 26 -8.56 16.43 11.70
C VAL A 26 -9.78 15.97 10.90
N LEU A 27 -10.49 14.94 11.37
CA LEU A 27 -11.72 14.49 10.70
C LEU A 27 -12.81 15.55 10.74
N ALA A 28 -12.97 16.27 11.86
CA ALA A 28 -13.93 17.36 11.95
C ALA A 28 -13.60 18.48 10.96
N GLU A 29 -12.33 18.86 10.85
CA GLU A 29 -11.85 19.87 9.90
C GLU A 29 -12.09 19.44 8.45
N GLU A 30 -11.65 18.25 8.06
CA GLU A 30 -11.83 17.70 6.70
C GLU A 30 -13.31 17.57 6.30
N LEU A 31 -14.18 17.23 7.25
CA LEU A 31 -15.62 17.13 7.03
C LEU A 31 -16.33 18.49 7.07
N GLY A 32 -15.67 19.56 7.51
CA GLY A 32 -16.25 20.89 7.65
C GLY A 32 -17.19 21.02 8.85
N VAL A 33 -16.93 20.27 9.92
CA VAL A 33 -17.73 20.29 11.15
C VAL A 33 -17.34 21.49 12.01
N THR A 34 -18.34 22.32 12.34
CA THR A 34 -18.15 23.43 13.28
C THR A 34 -18.01 22.91 14.70
N LEU A 35 -16.87 23.21 15.33
CA LEU A 35 -16.59 22.80 16.71
C LEU A 35 -16.92 23.91 17.71
N PRO A 36 -17.40 23.57 18.92
CA PRO A 36 -17.61 24.54 19.99
C PRO A 36 -16.28 25.08 20.54
N SER A 37 -16.30 26.28 21.12
CA SER A 37 -15.10 27.00 21.58
C SER A 37 -14.29 26.26 22.66
N LYS A 38 -14.91 25.33 23.39
CA LYS A 38 -14.24 24.43 24.34
C LYS A 38 -14.33 22.99 23.83
N VAL A 39 -13.25 22.53 23.21
CA VAL A 39 -13.19 21.20 22.59
C VAL A 39 -12.85 20.15 23.66
N THR A 40 -13.87 19.49 24.18
CA THR A 40 -13.70 18.21 24.91
C THR A 40 -13.84 17.05 23.92
N GLN A 41 -13.22 15.90 24.22
CA GLN A 41 -13.35 14.71 23.38
C GLN A 41 -14.82 14.29 23.17
N HIS A 42 -15.63 14.40 24.22
CA HIS A 42 -17.06 14.10 24.14
C HIS A 42 -17.81 15.10 23.24
N ALA A 43 -17.55 16.41 23.39
CA ALA A 43 -18.16 17.43 22.53
C ALA A 43 -17.76 17.24 21.05
N LEU A 44 -16.51 16.86 20.79
CA LEU A 44 -15.99 16.60 19.45
C LEU A 44 -16.67 15.38 18.80
N LEU A 45 -16.80 14.27 19.54
CA LEU A 45 -17.52 13.08 19.06
C LEU A 45 -19.00 13.38 18.79
N ASN A 46 -19.64 14.16 19.66
CA ASN A 46 -21.04 14.55 19.46
C ASN A 46 -21.22 15.44 18.22
N ALA A 47 -20.34 16.43 18.03
CA ALA A 47 -20.38 17.30 16.86
C ALA A 47 -20.18 16.51 15.55
N LEU A 48 -19.19 15.60 15.53
CA LEU A 48 -18.97 14.69 14.42
C LEU A 48 -20.20 13.82 14.15
N THR A 49 -20.74 13.17 15.19
CA THR A 49 -21.92 12.30 15.06
C THR A 49 -23.13 13.05 14.49
N HIS A 50 -23.39 14.27 14.98
CA HIS A 50 -24.47 15.10 14.47
C HIS A 50 -24.28 15.44 13.00
N SER A 51 -23.08 15.88 12.62
CA SER A 51 -22.78 16.19 11.21
C SER A 51 -22.88 14.97 10.30
N LEU A 52 -22.45 13.79 10.75
CA LEU A 52 -22.58 12.54 10.00
C LEU A 52 -24.05 12.15 9.81
N LEU A 53 -24.90 12.36 10.82
CA LEU A 53 -26.35 12.17 10.69
C LEU A 53 -26.97 13.13 9.68
N ASP A 54 -26.53 14.40 9.64
CA ASP A 54 -27.02 15.38 8.68
C ASP A 54 -26.58 15.06 7.25
N PHE A 55 -25.33 14.65 7.03
CA PHE A 55 -24.89 14.11 5.74
C PHE A 55 -25.77 12.95 5.31
N ALA A 56 -25.99 11.99 6.20
CA ALA A 56 -26.82 10.84 5.91
C ALA A 56 -28.27 11.25 5.54
N ARG A 57 -28.90 12.16 6.30
CA ARG A 57 -30.25 12.69 6.01
C ARG A 57 -30.34 13.31 4.62
N ASN A 58 -29.29 14.00 4.19
CA ASN A 58 -29.18 14.59 2.86
C ASN A 58 -28.75 13.59 1.76
N GLY A 59 -28.67 12.30 2.08
CA GLY A 59 -28.25 11.25 1.14
C GLY A 59 -26.75 11.22 0.84
N ILE A 60 -25.94 12.00 1.57
CA ILE A 60 -24.51 12.10 1.41
C ILE A 60 -23.83 10.97 2.20
N LYS A 61 -22.98 10.21 1.52
CA LYS A 61 -22.16 9.14 2.12
C LYS A 61 -20.81 9.71 2.52
N VAL A 62 -20.39 9.42 3.75
CA VAL A 62 -19.10 9.90 4.26
C VAL A 62 -18.07 8.79 4.18
N VAL A 63 -16.95 9.07 3.50
CA VAL A 63 -15.81 8.15 3.36
C VAL A 63 -14.59 8.79 4.02
N VAL A 64 -13.93 8.04 4.90
CA VAL A 64 -12.67 8.44 5.52
C VAL A 64 -11.57 7.58 4.95
N CYS A 65 -10.61 8.21 4.28
CA CYS A 65 -9.44 7.56 3.74
C CYS A 65 -8.23 7.86 4.64
N LEU A 66 -7.69 6.83 5.27
CA LEU A 66 -6.54 6.90 6.16
C LEU A 66 -5.34 6.26 5.46
N ASP A 67 -4.27 7.02 5.24
CA ASP A 67 -3.05 6.49 4.62
C ASP A 67 -1.92 6.33 5.63
N GLU A 68 -0.95 5.44 5.36
CA GLU A 68 0.18 5.15 6.25
C GLU A 68 -0.23 4.72 7.68
N VAL A 69 -1.33 3.97 7.81
CA VAL A 69 -1.93 3.63 9.11
C VAL A 69 -1.02 2.76 9.99
N GLN A 70 -0.03 2.08 9.42
CA GLN A 70 1.01 1.40 10.21
C GLN A 70 1.82 2.36 11.10
N ALA A 71 1.81 3.68 10.85
CA ALA A 71 2.44 4.65 11.73
C ALA A 71 1.58 5.01 12.95
N MET A 72 0.26 4.77 12.93
CA MET A 72 -0.63 5.14 14.03
C MET A 72 -0.28 4.42 15.35
N PRO A 73 -0.39 5.12 16.50
CA PRO A 73 -0.41 4.48 17.81
C PRO A 73 -1.58 3.49 17.95
N ILE A 74 -1.42 2.46 18.79
CA ILE A 74 -2.44 1.41 19.02
C ILE A 74 -3.72 2.04 19.61
N GLU A 75 -3.57 3.03 20.47
CA GLU A 75 -4.66 3.75 21.12
C GLU A 75 -5.51 4.51 20.09
N THR A 76 -4.87 5.04 19.04
CA THR A 76 -5.55 5.74 17.93
C THR A 76 -6.27 4.75 17.02
N LEU A 77 -5.70 3.56 16.79
CA LEU A 77 -6.41 2.48 16.08
C LEU A 77 -7.68 2.06 16.85
N GLU A 78 -7.63 1.99 18.18
CA GLU A 78 -8.83 1.74 18.99
C GLU A 78 -9.88 2.86 18.86
N ALA A 79 -9.48 4.10 18.65
CA ALA A 79 -10.41 5.18 18.38
C ALA A 79 -11.17 4.98 17.04
N LEU A 80 -10.54 4.36 16.03
CA LEU A 80 -11.22 4.00 14.78
C LEU A 80 -12.34 2.98 15.00
N ARG A 81 -12.19 2.09 15.99
CA ARG A 81 -13.25 1.15 16.37
C ARG A 81 -14.51 1.91 16.81
N LEU A 82 -14.36 2.97 17.60
CA LEU A 82 -15.47 3.82 18.03
C LEU A 82 -16.13 4.55 16.85
N LEU A 83 -15.33 5.07 15.92
CA LEU A 83 -15.86 5.73 14.72
C LEU A 83 -16.62 4.76 13.80
N SER A 84 -16.14 3.52 13.66
CA SER A 84 -16.81 2.48 12.85
C SER A 84 -18.16 2.01 13.44
N ASN A 85 -18.42 2.32 14.72
CA ASN A 85 -19.72 2.07 15.37
C ASN A 85 -20.78 3.11 15.00
N LEU A 86 -20.40 4.24 14.38
CA LEU A 86 -21.36 5.30 14.08
C LEU A 86 -22.30 4.82 12.97
N GLU A 87 -23.49 4.40 13.37
CA GLU A 87 -24.52 3.88 12.52
C GLU A 87 -25.91 4.25 13.03
N THR A 88 -26.88 4.24 12.11
CA THR A 88 -28.31 4.22 12.42
C THR A 88 -28.81 2.79 12.26
N GLU A 89 -30.00 2.48 12.75
CA GLU A 89 -30.64 1.16 12.56
C GLU A 89 -30.69 0.71 11.08
N LYS A 90 -30.63 1.66 10.14
CA LYS A 90 -30.80 1.40 8.71
C LYS A 90 -29.49 1.41 7.92
N ARG A 91 -28.42 2.04 8.41
CA ARG A 91 -27.15 2.22 7.66
C ARG A 91 -26.00 2.74 8.51
N LYS A 92 -24.78 2.41 8.09
CA LYS A 92 -23.53 3.04 8.54
C LYS A 92 -23.51 4.53 8.18
N LEU A 93 -23.01 5.36 9.10
CA LEU A 93 -22.83 6.80 8.87
C LEU A 93 -21.44 7.14 8.33
N LEU A 94 -20.48 6.23 8.51
CA LEU A 94 -19.09 6.41 8.16
C LEU A 94 -18.55 5.15 7.50
N GLN A 95 -17.91 5.29 6.34
CA GLN A 95 -17.12 4.23 5.73
C GLN A 95 -15.63 4.56 5.85
N VAL A 96 -14.84 3.65 6.43
CA VAL A 96 -13.40 3.84 6.61
C VAL A 96 -12.64 2.97 5.62
N VAL A 97 -11.72 3.59 4.89
CA VAL A 97 -10.78 2.93 3.99
C VAL A 97 -9.38 3.14 4.55
N ILE A 98 -8.68 2.05 4.82
CA ILE A 98 -7.36 2.06 5.45
C ILE A 98 -6.32 1.63 4.42
N PHE A 99 -5.30 2.44 4.26
CA PHE A 99 -4.11 2.14 3.49
C PHE A 99 -2.90 2.07 4.42
N GLY A 100 -2.02 1.12 4.17
CA GLY A 100 -0.82 0.96 4.97
C GLY A 100 0.13 -0.07 4.38
N GLN A 101 1.30 -0.12 4.98
CA GLN A 101 2.37 -1.07 4.64
C GLN A 101 2.13 -2.42 5.34
N PRO A 102 2.81 -3.52 4.95
CA PRO A 102 2.60 -4.85 5.52
C PRO A 102 2.69 -4.92 7.06
N GLU A 103 3.44 -4.02 7.69
CA GLU A 103 3.56 -3.86 9.15
C GLU A 103 2.21 -3.56 9.83
N LEU A 104 1.23 -3.03 9.07
CA LEU A 104 -0.13 -2.83 9.56
C LEU A 104 -0.80 -4.18 9.91
N GLU A 105 -0.50 -5.25 9.18
CA GLU A 105 -1.08 -6.57 9.45
C GLU A 105 -0.66 -7.09 10.82
N GLU A 106 0.61 -6.89 11.19
CA GLU A 106 1.13 -7.22 12.52
C GLU A 106 0.41 -6.40 13.61
N LYS A 107 0.21 -5.09 13.39
CA LYS A 107 -0.55 -4.24 14.32
C LYS A 107 -2.01 -4.67 14.47
N LEU A 108 -2.69 -5.00 13.38
CA LEU A 108 -4.08 -5.46 13.40
C LEU A 108 -4.24 -6.83 14.08
N ASN A 109 -3.20 -7.66 14.08
CA ASN A 109 -3.17 -8.94 14.79
C ASN A 109 -2.91 -8.80 16.29
N HIS A 110 -2.57 -7.61 16.78
CA HIS A 110 -2.39 -7.37 18.20
C HIS A 110 -3.69 -7.61 18.98
N ALA A 111 -3.58 -8.23 20.16
CA ALA A 111 -4.74 -8.67 20.94
C ALA A 111 -5.70 -7.52 21.28
N SER A 112 -5.18 -6.32 21.55
CA SER A 112 -5.99 -5.12 21.81
C SER A 112 -6.81 -4.67 20.60
N ILE A 113 -6.29 -4.85 19.37
CA ILE A 113 -6.88 -4.36 18.12
C ILE A 113 -7.85 -5.38 17.48
N ARG A 114 -7.98 -6.57 18.07
CA ARG A 114 -8.81 -7.67 17.54
C ARG A 114 -10.24 -7.23 17.19
N GLN A 115 -10.83 -6.33 17.98
CA GLN A 115 -12.19 -5.83 17.74
C GLN A 115 -12.31 -4.94 16.50
N LEU A 116 -11.28 -4.13 16.21
CA LEU A 116 -11.22 -3.37 14.96
C LEU A 116 -11.04 -4.32 13.78
N LYS A 117 -10.12 -5.29 13.90
CA LYS A 117 -9.85 -6.27 12.83
C LYS A 117 -11.12 -7.03 12.41
N GLN A 118 -11.97 -7.42 13.37
CA GLN A 118 -13.25 -8.10 13.10
C GLN A 118 -14.25 -7.25 12.30
N ARG A 119 -14.06 -5.94 12.21
CA ARG A 119 -14.94 -5.01 11.48
C ARG A 119 -14.44 -4.72 10.07
N ILE A 120 -13.22 -5.14 9.74
CA ILE A 120 -12.67 -5.05 8.40
C ILE A 120 -13.43 -6.08 7.56
N THR A 121 -14.36 -5.58 6.74
CA THR A 121 -15.24 -6.43 5.91
C THR A 121 -14.54 -6.87 4.63
N PHE A 122 -13.57 -6.09 4.18
CA PHE A 122 -12.78 -6.35 2.99
C PHE A 122 -11.34 -5.95 3.25
N ASP A 123 -10.43 -6.88 3.03
CA ASP A 123 -8.99 -6.66 3.01
C ASP A 123 -8.44 -7.11 1.66
N TYR A 124 -7.44 -6.38 1.17
CA TYR A 124 -6.76 -6.73 -0.06
C TYR A 124 -5.30 -6.32 0.02
N LYS A 125 -4.42 -7.25 -0.33
CA LYS A 125 -2.98 -7.01 -0.41
C LYS A 125 -2.60 -6.74 -1.86
N LEU A 126 -2.03 -5.56 -2.10
CA LEU A 126 -1.51 -5.21 -3.42
C LEU A 126 -0.18 -5.93 -3.66
N ASP A 127 -0.18 -6.85 -4.62
CA ASP A 127 1.02 -7.55 -5.06
C ASP A 127 1.85 -6.72 -6.05
N GLN A 128 3.08 -7.18 -6.30
CA GLN A 128 3.94 -6.62 -7.34
C GLN A 128 3.35 -6.92 -8.72
N LEU A 129 3.60 -6.04 -9.69
CA LEU A 129 3.10 -6.24 -11.06
C LEU A 129 3.72 -7.51 -11.65
N THR A 130 2.90 -8.32 -12.29
CA THR A 130 3.40 -9.37 -13.18
C THR A 130 4.12 -8.77 -14.40
N ARG A 131 4.81 -9.60 -15.17
CA ARG A 131 5.52 -9.15 -16.38
C ARG A 131 4.59 -8.47 -17.38
N ASP A 132 3.39 -9.01 -17.57
CA ASP A 132 2.41 -8.50 -18.53
C ASP A 132 1.77 -7.20 -18.00
N GLU A 133 1.38 -7.17 -16.72
CA GLU A 133 0.88 -5.95 -16.07
C GLU A 133 1.91 -4.83 -16.07
N MET A 134 3.20 -5.13 -15.89
CA MET A 134 4.28 -4.14 -15.98
C MET A 134 4.35 -3.51 -17.38
N GLN A 135 4.15 -4.30 -18.43
CA GLN A 135 4.11 -3.78 -19.80
C GLN A 135 2.89 -2.85 -20.01
N TYR A 136 1.70 -3.27 -19.57
CA TYR A 136 0.50 -2.43 -19.62
C TYR A 136 0.67 -1.15 -18.81
N TYR A 137 1.23 -1.25 -17.60
CA TYR A 137 1.53 -0.14 -16.72
C TYR A 137 2.45 0.88 -17.39
N LEU A 138 3.58 0.45 -17.96
CA LEU A 138 4.52 1.33 -18.66
C LEU A 138 3.85 2.00 -19.86
N ASN A 139 3.10 1.26 -20.67
CA ASN A 139 2.40 1.81 -21.83
C ASN A 139 1.36 2.86 -21.40
N HIS A 140 0.56 2.57 -20.38
CA HIS A 140 -0.40 3.53 -19.82
C HIS A 140 0.31 4.81 -19.34
N ARG A 141 1.44 4.67 -18.61
CA ARG A 141 2.22 5.83 -18.16
C ARG A 141 2.78 6.66 -19.31
N LEU A 142 3.22 6.02 -20.39
CA LEU A 142 3.67 6.71 -21.61
C LEU A 142 2.52 7.48 -22.28
N VAL A 143 1.34 6.88 -22.39
CA VAL A 143 0.14 7.54 -22.94
C VAL A 143 -0.25 8.75 -22.11
N VAL A 144 -0.25 8.63 -20.77
CA VAL A 144 -0.53 9.75 -19.86
C VAL A 144 0.51 10.87 -20.02
N ALA A 145 1.77 10.53 -20.33
CA ALA A 145 2.82 11.50 -20.63
C ALA A 145 2.73 12.09 -22.06
N GLY A 146 1.69 11.76 -22.83
CA GLY A 146 1.45 12.26 -24.19
C GLY A 146 2.15 11.49 -25.30
N TYR A 147 2.79 10.35 -25.00
CA TYR A 147 3.42 9.52 -26.02
C TYR A 147 2.39 8.70 -26.79
N GLN A 148 2.32 8.93 -28.10
CA GLN A 148 1.41 8.22 -29.03
C GLN A 148 2.15 7.37 -30.06
N GLY A 149 3.48 7.24 -29.92
CA GLY A 149 4.31 6.53 -30.89
C GLY A 149 4.27 5.01 -30.76
N SER A 150 5.04 4.34 -31.62
CA SER A 150 5.23 2.90 -31.58
C SER A 150 5.89 2.42 -30.27
N ARG A 151 6.01 1.11 -30.06
CA ARG A 151 6.56 0.53 -28.83
C ARG A 151 7.94 1.13 -28.43
N MET A 152 7.96 1.84 -27.31
CA MET A 152 9.14 2.56 -26.80
C MET A 152 10.19 1.63 -26.15
N PHE A 153 9.78 0.49 -25.61
CA PHE A 153 10.70 -0.50 -25.01
C PHE A 153 10.75 -1.78 -25.84
N SER A 154 11.95 -2.23 -26.21
CA SER A 154 12.14 -3.53 -26.86
C SER A 154 11.75 -4.69 -25.91
N HIS A 155 11.41 -5.86 -26.47
CA HIS A 155 11.08 -7.05 -25.66
C HIS A 155 12.19 -7.42 -24.66
N ASN A 156 13.45 -7.30 -25.08
CA ASN A 156 14.62 -7.58 -24.25
C ASN A 156 14.80 -6.53 -23.16
N ALA A 157 14.50 -5.25 -23.43
CA ALA A 157 14.49 -4.19 -22.43
C ALA A 157 13.40 -4.45 -21.37
N LEU A 158 12.19 -4.81 -21.78
CA LEU A 158 11.09 -5.15 -20.86
C LEU A 158 11.44 -6.37 -19.99
N ALA A 159 12.02 -7.43 -20.57
CA ALA A 159 12.44 -8.61 -19.82
C ALA A 159 13.49 -8.26 -18.74
N LEU A 160 14.50 -7.46 -19.10
CA LEU A 160 15.52 -7.04 -18.14
C LEU A 160 14.95 -6.09 -17.09
N LEU A 161 14.04 -5.19 -17.47
CA LEU A 161 13.41 -4.24 -16.56
C LEU A 161 12.56 -4.98 -15.52
N TYR A 162 11.79 -5.98 -15.94
CA TYR A 162 11.06 -6.86 -15.02
C TYR A 162 12.02 -7.62 -14.09
N LEU A 163 13.09 -8.21 -14.63
CA LEU A 163 14.07 -8.95 -13.83
C LEU A 163 14.69 -8.06 -12.74
N LYS A 164 15.05 -6.82 -13.07
CA LYS A 164 15.71 -5.87 -12.16
C LYS A 164 14.76 -5.20 -11.17
N SER A 165 13.53 -4.92 -11.58
CA SER A 165 12.52 -4.28 -10.72
C SER A 165 11.67 -5.26 -9.92
N LYS A 166 11.61 -6.53 -10.33
CA LYS A 166 10.67 -7.55 -9.84
C LYS A 166 9.21 -7.13 -9.93
N GLY A 167 8.86 -6.20 -10.83
CA GLY A 167 7.50 -5.70 -10.95
C GLY A 167 7.11 -4.66 -9.90
N VAL A 168 8.04 -4.22 -9.04
CA VAL A 168 7.78 -3.13 -8.08
C VAL A 168 7.61 -1.82 -8.85
N PRO A 169 6.40 -1.18 -8.85
CA PRO A 169 6.12 -0.02 -9.70
C PRO A 169 7.11 1.13 -9.54
N ARG A 170 7.53 1.42 -8.30
CA ARG A 170 8.53 2.46 -8.01
C ARG A 170 9.87 2.19 -8.70
N LEU A 171 10.35 0.94 -8.68
CA LEU A 171 11.61 0.56 -9.33
C LEU A 171 11.47 0.51 -10.84
N VAL A 172 10.33 -0.01 -11.34
CA VAL A 172 9.97 0.03 -12.76
C VAL A 172 10.10 1.46 -13.28
N ASN A 173 9.54 2.43 -12.57
CA ASN A 173 9.60 3.85 -12.94
C ASN A 173 11.01 4.43 -12.94
N ILE A 174 11.79 4.18 -11.88
CA ILE A 174 13.16 4.68 -11.78
C ILE A 174 14.02 4.13 -12.92
N LEU A 175 13.96 2.81 -13.14
CA LEU A 175 14.72 2.15 -14.20
C LEU A 175 14.27 2.58 -15.58
N ALA A 176 12.96 2.65 -15.83
CA ALA A 176 12.39 3.11 -17.10
C ALA A 176 12.82 4.54 -17.40
N HIS A 177 12.72 5.45 -16.44
CA HIS A 177 13.11 6.84 -16.59
C HIS A 177 14.60 6.99 -16.93
N LYS A 178 15.49 6.33 -16.18
CA LYS A 178 16.93 6.34 -16.47
C LYS A 178 17.26 5.70 -17.82
N ALA A 179 16.57 4.63 -18.19
CA ALA A 179 16.77 3.99 -19.49
C ALA A 179 16.31 4.89 -20.65
N LEU A 180 15.21 5.63 -20.48
CA LEU A 180 14.75 6.64 -21.44
C LEU A 180 15.79 7.76 -21.61
N LEU A 181 16.35 8.29 -20.51
CA LEU A 181 17.42 9.30 -20.56
C LEU A 181 18.67 8.78 -21.27
N ALA A 182 19.12 7.56 -20.95
CA ALA A 182 20.27 6.94 -21.61
C ALA A 182 20.05 6.71 -23.11
N THR A 183 18.82 6.37 -23.50
CA THR A 183 18.44 6.18 -24.91
C THR A 183 18.43 7.51 -25.65
N TYR A 184 17.83 8.53 -25.05
CA TYR A 184 17.75 9.89 -25.60
C TYR A 184 19.15 10.50 -25.78
N GLY A 185 20.04 10.36 -24.78
CA GLY A 185 21.42 10.85 -24.87
C GLY A 185 22.26 10.20 -25.99
N LYS A 186 21.83 9.04 -26.51
CA LYS A 186 22.46 8.34 -27.65
C LYS A 186 21.78 8.67 -28.99
N GLY A 187 20.81 9.59 -29.02
CA GLY A 187 20.04 9.93 -30.21
C GLY A 187 19.14 8.80 -30.72
N ARG A 188 18.76 7.84 -29.86
CA ARG A 188 17.87 6.73 -30.22
C ARG A 188 16.45 7.00 -29.70
N HIS A 189 15.46 6.40 -30.36
CA HIS A 189 14.04 6.55 -29.99
C HIS A 189 13.45 5.33 -29.26
N GLN A 190 14.11 4.17 -29.33
CA GLN A 190 13.65 2.94 -28.69
C GLN A 190 14.65 2.46 -27.62
N VAL A 191 14.14 2.18 -26.43
CA VAL A 191 14.90 1.68 -25.29
C VAL A 191 15.31 0.24 -25.52
N GLY A 192 16.62 0.00 -25.55
CA GLY A 192 17.24 -1.30 -25.72
C GLY A 192 17.68 -1.95 -24.41
N LEU A 193 18.16 -3.18 -24.51
CA LEU A 193 18.71 -3.92 -23.36
C LEU A 193 19.89 -3.17 -22.71
N SER A 194 20.77 -2.56 -23.50
CA SER A 194 21.94 -1.85 -22.99
C SER A 194 21.59 -0.59 -22.19
N ASP A 195 20.48 0.07 -22.51
CA ASP A 195 20.01 1.26 -21.79
C ASP A 195 19.44 0.88 -20.42
N VAL A 196 18.68 -0.22 -20.35
CA VAL A 196 18.20 -0.76 -19.06
C VAL A 196 19.35 -1.29 -18.22
N HIS A 197 20.37 -1.90 -18.84
CA HIS A 197 21.56 -2.35 -18.13
C HIS A 197 22.29 -1.17 -17.48
N ALA A 198 22.55 -0.10 -18.24
CA ALA A 198 23.15 1.13 -17.75
C ALA A 198 22.31 1.76 -16.62
N ALA A 199 21.00 1.85 -16.80
CA ALA A 199 20.08 2.35 -15.76
C ALA A 199 20.12 1.51 -14.47
N SER A 200 20.27 0.20 -14.60
CA SER A 200 20.33 -0.71 -13.44
C SER A 200 21.66 -0.59 -12.68
N ALA A 201 22.77 -0.37 -13.37
CA ALA A 201 24.08 -0.16 -12.75
C ALA A 201 24.12 1.14 -11.93
N ASP A 202 23.43 2.18 -12.41
CA ASP A 202 23.34 3.49 -11.76
C ASP A 202 22.31 3.54 -10.60
N THR A 203 21.54 2.47 -10.37
CA THR A 203 20.46 2.46 -9.37
C THR A 203 20.81 1.59 -8.16
N GLN A 204 21.37 2.22 -7.13
CA GLN A 204 21.75 1.57 -5.86
C GLN A 204 20.57 0.81 -5.19
N SER A 205 19.34 1.30 -5.34
CA SER A 205 18.11 0.69 -4.78
C SER A 205 17.82 -0.71 -5.32
N VAL A 206 18.34 -1.06 -6.51
CA VAL A 206 18.22 -2.42 -7.05
C VAL A 206 19.17 -3.36 -6.30
N ALA A 207 20.36 -2.91 -5.89
CA ALA A 207 21.35 -3.75 -5.23
C ALA A 207 20.91 -4.27 -3.84
N SER A 208 20.10 -3.51 -3.10
CA SER A 208 19.67 -3.87 -1.74
C SER A 208 18.60 -4.98 -1.70
N ILE A 209 17.72 -5.03 -2.70
CA ILE A 209 16.65 -6.04 -2.80
C ILE A 209 17.22 -7.42 -3.11
N TRP A 210 18.21 -7.50 -4.01
CA TRP A 210 18.90 -8.74 -4.31
C TRP A 210 19.71 -9.27 -3.11
N LYS A 211 20.29 -8.38 -2.28
CA LYS A 211 20.93 -8.78 -1.01
C LYS A 211 19.93 -9.38 -0.02
N LYS A 212 18.75 -8.76 0.18
CA LYS A 212 17.71 -9.31 1.08
C LYS A 212 17.18 -10.67 0.60
N LEU A 213 16.95 -10.84 -0.71
CA LEU A 213 16.48 -12.12 -1.26
C LEU A 213 17.54 -13.24 -1.24
N GLN A 214 18.82 -12.91 -1.44
CA GLN A 214 19.90 -13.90 -1.32
C GLN A 214 20.00 -14.44 0.11
N LEU A 215 19.80 -13.59 1.12
CA LEU A 215 19.81 -14.00 2.52
C LEU A 215 18.62 -14.92 2.88
N SER A 216 17.42 -14.68 2.35
CA SER A 216 16.25 -15.56 2.57
C SER A 216 16.34 -16.88 1.81
N GLY A 217 16.97 -16.90 0.63
CA GLY A 217 17.21 -18.12 -0.13
C GLY A 217 18.28 -19.02 0.51
N LEU A 218 19.35 -18.42 1.04
CA LEU A 218 20.39 -19.14 1.77
C LEU A 218 19.87 -19.79 3.05
N SER A 219 18.99 -19.13 3.81
CA SER A 219 18.38 -19.74 4.99
C SER A 219 17.54 -20.98 4.63
N LEU A 220 16.75 -20.92 3.55
CA LEU A 220 15.94 -22.05 3.09
C LEU A 220 16.80 -23.25 2.66
N VAL A 221 17.93 -23.01 1.98
CA VAL A 221 18.85 -24.08 1.57
C VAL A 221 19.55 -24.72 2.77
N VAL A 222 19.95 -23.92 3.77
CA VAL A 222 20.56 -24.43 5.01
C VAL A 222 19.55 -25.28 5.79
N PHE A 223 18.30 -24.80 5.94
CA PHE A 223 17.24 -25.58 6.59
C PHE A 223 16.92 -26.89 5.86
N ALA A 224 16.85 -26.88 4.53
CA ALA A 224 16.65 -28.10 3.74
C ALA A 224 17.79 -29.11 3.92
N SER A 225 19.05 -28.64 3.96
CA SER A 225 20.22 -29.51 4.15
C SER A 225 20.26 -30.17 5.54
N LEU A 226 19.86 -29.45 6.59
CA LEU A 226 19.73 -29.96 7.95
C LEU A 226 18.58 -30.97 8.07
N PHE A 227 17.47 -30.75 7.36
CA PHE A 227 16.35 -31.68 7.38
C PHE A 227 16.69 -33.00 6.69
N ILE A 228 17.39 -32.93 5.56
CA ILE A 228 17.87 -34.12 4.83
C ILE A 228 18.87 -34.91 5.68
N SER A 229 19.80 -34.23 6.36
CA SER A 229 20.80 -34.93 7.19
C SER A 229 20.17 -35.64 8.39
N VAL A 230 19.22 -35.02 9.07
CA VAL A 230 18.46 -35.64 10.17
C VAL A 230 17.66 -36.85 9.68
N PHE A 231 17.03 -36.74 8.50
CA PHE A 231 16.26 -37.84 7.91
C PHE A 231 17.15 -39.02 7.54
N VAL A 232 18.33 -38.77 6.94
CA VAL A 232 19.30 -39.82 6.59
C VAL A 232 19.84 -40.51 7.84
N VAL A 233 20.15 -39.76 8.90
CA VAL A 233 20.63 -40.34 10.17
C VAL A 233 19.53 -41.19 10.83
N ALA A 234 18.29 -40.71 10.86
CA ALA A 234 17.16 -41.47 11.40
C ALA A 234 16.89 -42.76 10.60
N TRP A 235 16.98 -42.69 9.28
CA TRP A 235 16.85 -43.84 8.38
C TRP A 235 17.95 -44.89 8.61
N LEU A 236 19.21 -44.45 8.76
CA LEU A 236 20.35 -45.31 9.05
C LEU A 236 20.25 -45.98 10.43
N LEU A 237 19.68 -45.31 11.42
CA LEU A 237 19.43 -45.89 12.74
C LEU A 237 18.29 -46.91 12.72
N TYR A 238 17.27 -46.71 11.88
CA TYR A 238 16.15 -47.64 11.73
C TYR A 238 16.58 -48.96 11.07
N LEU A 239 17.48 -48.91 10.09
CA LEU A 239 18.02 -50.10 9.40
C LEU A 239 18.98 -50.96 10.22
N LYS A 240 19.46 -50.47 11.37
CA LYS A 240 20.36 -51.19 12.29
C LYS A 240 19.62 -51.92 13.43
N LYS A 241 18.30 -51.88 13.46
CA LYS A 241 17.44 -52.62 14.40
C LYS A 241 16.77 -53.79 13.70
#